data_AF-A0A2H6FCJ4-F1
#
_entry.id   AF-A0A2H6FCJ4-F1
#
_cell.length_a   1.000
_cell.length_b   1.000
_cell.length_c   1.000
_cell.angle_alpha   90.00
_cell.angle_beta   90.00
_cell.angle_gamma   90.00
#
_symmetry.space_group_name_H-M   'P 1'
#
loop_
_entity.id
_entity.type
_entity.pdbx_description
1 polymer ?
#
loop_
_entity_poly.entity_id
_entity_poly.type
_entity_poly.pdbx_seq_one_letter_code
_entity_poly.pdbx_strand_id
1 'polypeptide(L)' 'MKFFKKMVRKFEDEMAAAAFAQAGEMETAKEILKESDKQNLHNDISRGESDRLHLPLNPAENHN' A
#
# COMPACT_ATOMS: atom_id res chain seq x y z
N MET A 1 5.01 -17.02 2.86
CA MET A 1 4.21 -16.65 1.67
C MET A 1 4.21 -15.16 1.32
N LYS A 2 4.42 -14.21 2.25
CA LYS A 2 4.39 -12.76 1.95
C LYS A 2 5.43 -12.27 0.94
N PHE A 3 6.59 -12.93 0.89
CA PHE A 3 7.70 -12.59 -0.02
C PHE A 3 7.35 -12.82 -1.50
N PHE A 4 6.69 -13.95 -1.79
CA PHE A 4 6.22 -14.26 -3.15
C PHE A 4 5.22 -13.23 -3.67
N LYS A 5 4.28 -12.80 -2.83
CA LYS A 5 3.29 -11.78 -3.20
C LYS A 5 3.92 -10.43 -3.55
N LYS A 6 5.04 -10.08 -2.89
CA LYS A 6 5.81 -8.85 -3.16
C LYS A 6 6.59 -8.95 -4.47
N MET A 7 7.14 -10.13 -4.80
CA MET A 7 7.82 -10.36 -6.09
C MET A 7 6.85 -10.33 -7.27
N VAL A 8 5.70 -11.00 -7.17
CA VAL A 8 4.70 -11.01 -8.25
C VAL A 8 4.23 -9.60 -8.59
N ARG A 9 3.95 -8.78 -7.57
CA ARG A 9 3.49 -7.40 -7.79
C ARG A 9 4.54 -6.50 -8.44
N LYS A 10 5.82 -6.64 -8.05
CA LYS A 10 6.93 -5.93 -8.71
C LYS A 10 7.04 -6.31 -10.19
N PHE A 11 6.89 -7.60 -10.49
CA PHE A 11 6.93 -8.09 -11.86
C PHE A 11 5.77 -7.53 -12.70
N GLU A 12 4.56 -7.45 -12.14
CA GLU A 12 3.40 -6.84 -12.80
C GLU A 12 3.63 -5.35 -13.13
N ASP A 13 4.16 -4.58 -12.17
CA ASP A 13 4.44 -3.16 -12.36
C ASP A 13 5.56 -2.93 -13.39
N GLU A 14 6.64 -3.72 -13.34
CA GLU A 14 7.74 -3.67 -14.32
C GLU A 14 7.26 -4.04 -15.72
N MET A 15 6.40 -5.05 -15.83
CA MET A 15 5.81 -5.47 -17.10
C MET A 15 4.89 -4.37 -17.68
N ALA A 16 4.09 -3.73 -16.83
CA ALA A 16 3.26 -2.59 -17.23
C ALA A 16 4.13 -1.43 -17.72
N ALA A 17 5.14 -1.03 -16.94
CA ALA A 17 6.07 0.04 -17.32
C ALA A 17 6.78 -0.26 -18.64
N ALA A 18 7.20 -1.51 -18.87
CA ALA A 18 7.81 -1.92 -20.13
C ALA A 18 6.84 -1.80 -21.32
N ALA A 19 5.57 -2.15 -21.15
CA ALA A 19 4.55 -2.03 -22.19
C ALA A 19 4.29 -0.56 -22.55
N PHE A 20 4.15 0.33 -21.56
CA PHE A 20 3.98 1.77 -21.80
C PHE A 20 5.23 2.38 -22.45
N ALA A 21 6.43 1.98 -22.03
CA ALA A 21 7.67 2.44 -22.66
C ALA A 21 7.76 1.99 -24.13
N GLN A 22 7.34 0.76 -24.45
CA GLN A 22 7.27 0.27 -25.84
C GLN A 22 6.22 1.00 -26.68
N ALA A 23 5.12 1.43 -26.08
CA ALA A 23 4.11 2.27 -26.74
C ALA A 23 4.57 3.71 -26.97
N GLY A 24 5.75 4.10 -26.46
CA GLY A 24 6.28 5.47 -26.55
C GLY A 24 5.89 6.36 -25.37
N GLU A 25 5.15 5.84 -24.39
CA GLU A 25 4.72 6.54 -23.18
C GLU A 25 5.77 6.42 -22.06
N MET A 26 6.92 7.08 -22.25
CA MET A 26 8.01 7.04 -21.27
C MET A 26 7.67 7.71 -19.93
N GLU A 27 6.78 8.70 -19.92
CA GLU A 27 6.38 9.40 -18.69
C GLU A 27 5.56 8.48 -17.78
N THR A 28 4.54 7.83 -18.35
CA THR A 28 3.70 6.82 -17.69
C THR A 28 4.54 5.66 -17.16
N ALA A 29 5.48 5.15 -17.96
CA ALA A 29 6.37 4.07 -17.54
C ALA A 29 7.21 4.44 -16.30
N LYS A 30 7.73 5.69 -16.25
CA LYS A 30 8.50 6.18 -15.10
C LYS A 30 7.63 6.36 -13.86
N GLU A 31 6.40 6.82 -14.04
CA GLU A 31 5.45 7.00 -12.93
C GLU A 31 5.09 5.67 -12.28
N ILE A 32 4.82 4.63 -13.07
CA ILE A 32 4.54 3.27 -12.59
C ILE A 32 5.71 2.74 -11.73
N LEU A 33 6.94 2.86 -12.21
CA LEU A 33 8.13 2.42 -11.45
C LEU A 33 8.32 3.20 -10.15
N LYS A 34 8.01 4.50 -10.16
CA LYS A 34 8.13 5.37 -8.98
C LYS A 34 7.06 5.08 -7.93
N GLU A 35 5.86 4.68 -8.35
CA GLU A 35 4.76 4.23 -7.48
C GLU A 35 5.12 2.89 -6.80
N SER A 36 5.77 1.96 -7.51
CA SER A 36 6.21 0.65 -6.99
C SER A 36 7.18 0.76 -5.81
N ASP A 37 8.05 1.78 -5.82
CA ASP A 37 8.97 2.07 -4.71
C ASP A 37 8.24 2.68 -3.50
N LYS A 38 7.24 3.53 -3.75
CA LYS A 38 6.46 4.20 -2.70
C LYS A 38 5.50 3.24 -1.97
N GLN A 39 4.90 2.29 -2.69
CA GLN A 39 4.00 1.26 -2.14
C GLN A 39 4.73 0.26 -1.25
N ASN A 40 6.05 0.09 -1.42
CA ASN A 40 6.85 -0.74 -0.52
C ASN A 40 6.99 -0.16 0.88
N LEU A 41 6.91 1.17 1.02
CA LEU A 41 6.99 1.85 2.31
C LEU A 41 5.66 1.78 3.08
N HIS A 42 4.52 1.82 2.39
CA HIS A 42 3.19 1.81 3.02
C HIS A 42 2.75 0.43 3.55
N ASN A 43 3.35 -0.65 3.03
CA ASN A 43 2.98 -2.00 3.43
C ASN A 43 3.62 -2.42 4.77
N ASP A 44 4.66 -1.72 5.22
CA ASP A 44 5.25 -1.90 6.56
C ASP A 44 4.49 -1.09 7.64
N ILE A 45 3.75 -0.05 7.26
CA ILE A 45 3.00 0.83 8.18
C ILE A 45 1.54 0.37 8.35
N SER A 46 0.94 -0.30 7.37
CA SER A 46 -0.48 -0.69 7.41
C SER A 46 -0.79 -1.93 8.26
N ARG A 47 0.12 -2.36 9.14
CA ARG A 47 -0.09 -3.51 10.05
C ARG A 47 -0.11 -3.13 11.53
N GLY A 48 -0.21 -1.84 11.84
CA GLY A 48 -0.11 -1.30 13.21
C GLY A 48 -1.26 -0.42 13.69
N GLU A 49 -2.33 -0.21 12.93
CA GLU A 49 -3.42 0.70 13.32
C GLU A 49 -4.81 0.03 13.23
N SER A 50 -4.96 -1.15 13.83
CA SER A 50 -6.29 -1.73 14.10
C SER A 50 -6.68 -1.73 15.58
N ASP A 51 -5.78 -1.32 16.49
CA ASP A 51 -5.98 -1.50 17.94
C ASP A 51 -6.12 -0.20 18.75
N ARG A 52 -6.33 0.95 18.12
CA ARG A 52 -6.65 2.20 18.84
C ARG A 52 -7.88 2.84 18.25
N LEU A 53 -9.04 2.50 18.83
CA LEU A 53 -10.16 3.41 19.17
C LEU A 53 -11.42 2.61 19.58
N HIS A 54 -11.27 1.55 20.39
CA HIS A 54 -12.39 1.13 21.24
C HIS A 54 -12.24 1.87 22.57
N LEU A 55 -12.67 3.14 22.60
CA LEU A 55 -12.94 3.77 23.90
C LEU A 55 -14.05 2.95 24.54
N PRO A 56 -13.85 2.34 25.73
CA PRO A 56 -15.01 1.93 26.51
C PRO A 56 -15.78 3.23 26.78
N LEU A 57 -17.00 3.33 26.26
CA LEU A 57 -17.97 4.30 26.73
C LEU A 57 -18.18 3.96 28.22
N ASN A 58 -17.41 4.62 29.09
CA ASN A 58 -17.66 4.56 30.52
C ASN A 58 -19.08 5.11 30.73
N PRO A 59 -20.00 4.33 31.32
CA PRO A 59 -21.28 4.86 31.71
C PRO A 59 -21.02 5.85 32.84
N ALA A 60 -21.12 7.15 32.54
CA ALA A 60 -21.15 8.18 33.57
C ALA A 60 -22.41 7.97 34.41
N GLU A 61 -22.22 7.17 35.46
CA GLU A 61 -22.69 7.35 36.81
C GLU A 61 -23.94 8.23 36.97
N ASN A 62 -25.06 7.54 37.15
CA ASN A 62 -26.20 7.99 37.91
C ASN A 62 -25.76 8.50 39.30
N HIS A 63 -26.06 9.76 39.61
CA HIS A 63 -26.26 10.20 40.99
C HIS A 63 -27.46 11.15 41.07
N ASN A 64 -28.63 10.54 41.27
CA ASN A 64 -29.71 10.89 42.19
C ASN A 64 -29.96 12.39 42.51
#